data_AF-A0A354FEG4-F1
#
_entry.id   AF-A0A354FEG4-F1
#
_cell.length_a   1.000
_cell.length_b   1.000
_cell.length_c   1.000
_cell.angle_alpha   90.00
_cell.angle_beta   90.00
_cell.angle_gamma   90.00
#
_symmetry.space_group_name_H-M   'P 1'
#
loop_
_entity.id
_entity.type
_entity.pdbx_description
1 polymer ?
#
loop_
_entity_poly.entity_id
_entity_poly.type
_entity_poly.pdbx_seq_one_letter_code
_entity_poly.pdbx_strand_id
1 'polypeptide(L)'
;YVYRNHQPRPDVLDYSINNNLLNYELDPNHAVTVWKVTSSLCRQLKKIGKMSKKHGRIIKAACMLHDAGIAINFYQQNEHLMYTFLNSEINGLSHREIVMSAYIAAYRYNHHSPLLRYKPLLDEDDVRVIQEIRVLLRIARCLDRSMSGLV
;
A
#
# COMPACT_ATOMS: atom_id res chain seq x y z
N TYR A 1 0.13 -35.82 -3.33
CA TYR A 1 -1.15 -35.65 -4.05
C TYR A 1 -1.45 -34.21 -4.50
N VAL A 2 -0.98 -33.16 -3.79
CA VAL A 2 -1.32 -31.75 -4.13
C VAL A 2 -0.56 -31.17 -5.35
N TYR A 3 0.60 -31.71 -5.70
CA TYR A 3 1.47 -31.14 -6.75
C TYR A 3 1.22 -31.64 -8.18
N ARG A 4 0.23 -32.50 -8.43
CA ARG A 4 0.05 -33.10 -9.77
C ARG A 4 -0.55 -32.14 -10.80
N ASN A 5 -1.31 -31.12 -10.38
CA ASN A 5 -2.06 -30.22 -11.29
C ASN A 5 -1.96 -28.72 -10.95
N HIS A 6 -1.18 -28.31 -9.95
CA HIS A 6 -1.08 -26.90 -9.54
C HIS A 6 0.35 -26.42 -9.70
N GLN A 7 0.60 -25.62 -10.75
CA GLN A 7 1.83 -24.84 -10.82
C GLN A 7 1.82 -23.82 -9.66
N PRO A 8 2.85 -23.79 -8.79
CA PRO A 8 2.94 -22.76 -7.77
C PRO A 8 2.92 -21.38 -8.45
N ARG A 9 1.99 -20.51 -8.02
CA ARG A 9 1.87 -19.18 -8.62
C ARG A 9 3.16 -18.39 -8.38
N PRO A 10 3.62 -17.61 -9.37
CA PRO A 10 4.95 -16.99 -9.35
C PRO A 10 5.12 -15.92 -8.27
N ASP A 11 4.05 -15.19 -7.89
CA ASP A 11 4.08 -14.24 -6.76
C ASP A 11 2.75 -14.26 -5.99
N VAL A 12 2.81 -14.71 -4.74
CA VAL A 12 1.65 -14.81 -3.83
C VAL A 12 1.10 -13.43 -3.48
N LEU A 13 1.95 -12.41 -3.35
CA LEU A 13 1.53 -11.06 -3.01
C LEU A 13 0.73 -10.44 -4.14
N ASP A 14 1.21 -10.55 -5.36
CA ASP A 14 0.51 -10.03 -6.53
C ASP A 14 -0.86 -10.69 -6.70
N TYR A 15 -0.93 -12.00 -6.48
CA TYR A 15 -2.21 -12.69 -6.50
C TYR A 15 -3.15 -12.16 -5.41
N SER A 16 -2.66 -11.98 -4.17
CA SER A 16 -3.47 -11.48 -3.05
C SER A 16 -3.97 -10.05 -3.30
N ILE A 17 -3.10 -9.17 -3.82
CA ILE A 17 -3.45 -7.79 -4.17
C ILE A 17 -4.52 -7.77 -5.26
N ASN A 18 -4.33 -8.54 -6.33
CA ASN A 18 -5.30 -8.60 -7.43
C ASN A 18 -6.65 -9.15 -6.96
N ASN A 19 -6.66 -10.13 -6.06
CA ASN A 19 -7.90 -10.63 -5.48
C ASN A 19 -8.61 -9.55 -4.63
N ASN A 20 -7.86 -8.78 -3.84
CA ASN A 20 -8.44 -7.67 -3.06
C ASN A 20 -8.94 -6.53 -3.95
N LEU A 21 -8.25 -6.21 -5.05
CA LEU A 21 -8.73 -5.25 -6.05
C LEU A 21 -10.10 -5.65 -6.59
N LEU A 22 -10.28 -6.93 -6.93
CA LEU A 22 -11.56 -7.45 -7.41
C LEU A 22 -12.64 -7.42 -6.31
N ASN A 23 -12.31 -7.86 -5.09
CA ASN A 23 -13.26 -7.92 -3.98
C ASN A 23 -13.80 -6.54 -3.55
N TYR A 24 -13.00 -5.49 -3.68
CA TYR A 24 -13.40 -4.12 -3.37
C TYR A 24 -13.81 -3.31 -4.61
N GLU A 25 -13.94 -3.96 -5.77
CA GLU A 25 -14.34 -3.33 -7.04
C GLU A 25 -13.51 -2.08 -7.41
N LEU A 26 -12.20 -2.15 -7.15
CA LEU A 26 -11.28 -1.04 -7.39
C LEU A 26 -10.82 -0.99 -8.84
N ASP A 27 -10.53 0.21 -9.34
CA ASP A 27 -9.95 0.40 -10.68
C ASP A 27 -8.48 -0.08 -10.72
N PRO A 28 -8.18 -1.19 -11.41
CA PRO A 28 -6.82 -1.72 -11.46
C PRO A 28 -5.87 -0.82 -12.26
N ASN A 29 -6.37 -0.10 -13.26
CA ASN A 29 -5.54 0.79 -14.09
C ASN A 29 -5.10 2.00 -13.27
N HIS A 30 -6.03 2.62 -12.54
CA HIS A 30 -5.71 3.71 -11.63
C HIS A 30 -4.71 3.26 -10.56
N ALA A 31 -4.97 2.13 -9.91
CA ALA A 31 -4.08 1.54 -8.91
C ALA A 31 -2.65 1.31 -9.44
N VAL A 32 -2.52 0.76 -10.66
CA VAL A 32 -1.22 0.53 -11.31
C VAL A 32 -0.51 1.83 -11.65
N THR A 33 -1.23 2.84 -12.13
CA THR A 33 -0.65 4.17 -12.42
C THR A 33 -0.09 4.80 -11.16
N VAL A 34 -0.89 4.86 -10.08
CA VAL A 34 -0.43 5.38 -8.78
C VAL A 34 0.79 4.60 -8.27
N TRP A 35 0.80 3.28 -8.39
CA TRP A 35 1.95 2.46 -8.01
C TRP A 35 3.21 2.78 -8.83
N LYS A 36 3.09 2.92 -10.16
CA LYS A 36 4.21 3.24 -11.06
C LYS A 36 4.80 4.62 -10.76
N VAL A 37 3.95 5.64 -10.64
CA VAL A 37 4.37 7.00 -10.32
C VAL A 37 5.04 7.04 -8.95
N THR A 38 4.41 6.47 -7.92
CA THR A 38 4.99 6.41 -6.57
C THR A 38 6.35 5.69 -6.56
N SER A 39 6.45 4.55 -7.24
CA SER A 39 7.70 3.79 -7.34
C SER A 39 8.79 4.56 -8.08
N SER A 40 8.43 5.33 -9.11
CA SER A 40 9.35 6.19 -9.85
C SER A 40 9.88 7.31 -8.96
N LEU A 41 9.00 7.99 -8.21
CA LEU A 41 9.38 9.03 -7.25
C LEU A 41 10.31 8.47 -6.16
N CYS A 42 9.97 7.31 -5.58
CA CYS A 42 10.81 6.65 -4.58
C CYS A 42 12.21 6.32 -5.12
N ARG A 43 12.30 5.86 -6.38
CA ARG A 43 13.59 5.55 -7.02
C ARG A 43 14.43 6.81 -7.23
N GLN A 44 13.82 7.91 -7.66
CA GLN A 44 14.51 9.17 -7.92
C GLN A 44 14.99 9.84 -6.62
N LEU A 45 14.21 9.74 -5.54
CA LEU A 45 14.50 10.36 -4.24
C LEU A 45 15.24 9.44 -3.26
N LYS A 46 15.61 8.22 -3.69
CA LYS A 46 16.32 7.24 -2.86
C LYS A 46 17.63 7.77 -2.26
N LYS A 47 18.30 8.72 -2.91
CA LYS A 47 19.57 9.28 -2.42
C LYS A 47 19.41 10.18 -1.18
N ILE A 48 18.22 10.73 -0.97
CA ILE A 48 17.97 11.70 0.11
C ILE A 48 17.10 11.14 1.25
N GLY A 49 16.37 10.05 1.03
CA GLY A 49 15.53 9.43 2.05
C GLY A 49 15.95 8.01 2.42
N LYS A 50 15.23 7.43 3.39
CA LYS A 50 15.48 6.08 3.94
C LYS A 50 14.85 4.95 3.12
N MET A 51 13.91 5.28 2.22
CA MET A 51 13.31 4.30 1.32
C MET A 51 14.35 3.55 0.46
N SER A 52 14.04 2.29 0.12
CA SER A 52 14.99 1.38 -0.51
C SER A 52 14.23 0.32 -1.31
N LYS A 53 14.96 -0.47 -2.12
CA LYS A 53 14.35 -1.56 -2.91
C LYS A 53 13.61 -2.59 -2.04
N LYS A 54 14.01 -2.76 -0.78
CA LYS A 54 13.38 -3.69 0.17
C LYS A 54 11.91 -3.32 0.45
N HIS A 55 11.57 -2.04 0.37
CA HIS A 55 10.21 -1.55 0.60
C HIS A 55 9.28 -1.69 -0.61
N GLY A 56 9.74 -2.29 -1.72
CA GLY A 56 8.95 -2.40 -2.95
C GLY A 56 7.61 -3.13 -2.77
N ARG A 57 7.59 -4.19 -1.96
CA ARG A 57 6.37 -4.96 -1.65
C ARG A 57 5.37 -4.13 -0.85
N ILE A 58 5.87 -3.37 0.13
CA ILE A 58 5.10 -2.45 0.97
C ILE A 58 4.47 -1.35 0.12
N ILE A 59 5.27 -0.72 -0.75
CA ILE A 59 4.84 0.34 -1.69
C ILE A 59 3.76 -0.22 -2.62
N LYS A 60 3.96 -1.42 -3.17
CA LYS A 60 3.01 -2.05 -4.08
C LYS A 60 1.66 -2.27 -3.41
N ALA A 61 1.63 -2.92 -2.24
CA ALA A 61 0.38 -3.15 -1.53
C ALA A 61 -0.32 -1.83 -1.16
N ALA A 62 0.42 -0.85 -0.63
CA ALA A 62 -0.14 0.44 -0.23
C ALA A 62 -0.75 1.21 -1.42
N CYS A 63 -0.05 1.26 -2.55
CA CYS A 63 -0.53 1.97 -3.74
C CYS A 63 -1.68 1.23 -4.42
N MET A 64 -1.60 -0.09 -4.53
CA MET A 64 -2.59 -0.85 -5.26
C MET A 64 -3.95 -0.87 -4.54
N LEU A 65 -3.96 -0.83 -3.21
CA LEU A 65 -5.19 -0.88 -2.41
C LEU A 65 -5.54 0.48 -1.77
N HIS A 66 -4.99 1.59 -2.27
CA HIS A 66 -5.13 2.91 -1.65
C HIS A 66 -6.57 3.47 -1.63
N ASP A 67 -7.46 2.96 -2.49
CA ASP A 67 -8.87 3.35 -2.55
C ASP A 67 -9.82 2.36 -1.85
N ALA A 68 -9.30 1.28 -1.26
CA ALA A 68 -10.12 0.28 -0.57
C ALA A 68 -10.98 0.86 0.56
N GLY A 69 -10.55 1.94 1.20
CA GLY A 69 -11.35 2.62 2.23
C GLY A 69 -12.56 3.35 1.65
N ILE A 70 -12.47 3.89 0.44
CA ILE A 70 -13.58 4.60 -0.23
C ILE A 70 -14.66 3.60 -0.66
N ALA A 71 -14.27 2.39 -1.06
CA ALA A 71 -15.20 1.30 -1.39
C ALA A 71 -16.14 0.95 -0.21
N ILE A 72 -15.70 1.17 1.03
CA ILE A 72 -16.54 1.01 2.23
C ILE A 72 -17.36 2.27 2.47
N ASN A 73 -16.69 3.42 2.66
CA ASN A 73 -17.33 4.71 2.85
C ASN A 73 -16.35 5.84 2.50
N PHE A 74 -16.85 6.85 1.79
CA PHE A 74 -16.10 8.05 1.48
C PHE A 74 -15.68 8.83 2.75
N TYR A 75 -16.57 8.89 3.74
CA TYR A 75 -16.25 9.45 5.05
C TYR A 75 -15.34 8.50 5.82
N GLN A 76 -14.39 9.04 6.58
CA GLN A 76 -13.44 8.25 7.38
C GLN A 76 -12.64 7.22 6.56
N GLN A 77 -12.45 7.44 5.24
CA GLN A 77 -11.73 6.54 4.34
C GLN A 77 -10.37 6.05 4.89
N ASN A 78 -9.66 6.87 5.68
CA ASN A 78 -8.37 6.50 6.26
C ASN A 78 -8.51 5.49 7.41
N GLU A 79 -9.56 5.59 8.23
CA GLU A 79 -9.88 4.60 9.26
C GLU A 79 -10.26 3.28 8.61
N HIS A 80 -11.06 3.33 7.54
CA HIS A 80 -11.41 2.17 6.75
C HIS A 80 -10.19 1.53 6.08
N LEU A 81 -9.28 2.31 5.48
CA LEU A 81 -8.02 1.78 4.95
C LEU A 81 -7.20 1.08 6.03
N MET A 82 -7.04 1.70 7.20
CA MET A 82 -6.32 1.09 8.30
C MET A 82 -6.97 -0.24 8.71
N TYR A 83 -8.29 -0.26 8.86
CA TYR A 83 -9.03 -1.47 9.21
C TYR A 83 -8.89 -2.56 8.12
N THR A 84 -9.07 -2.21 6.85
CA THR A 84 -8.96 -3.15 5.73
C THR A 84 -7.58 -3.77 5.67
N PHE A 85 -6.50 -2.99 5.69
CA PHE A 85 -5.16 -3.58 5.63
C PHE A 85 -4.86 -4.50 6.82
N LEU A 86 -5.30 -4.13 8.02
CA LEU A 86 -5.01 -4.89 9.24
C LEU A 86 -5.85 -6.16 9.40
N ASN A 87 -6.99 -6.25 8.73
CA ASN A 87 -7.92 -7.38 8.88
C ASN A 87 -8.13 -8.18 7.58
N SER A 88 -7.63 -7.71 6.44
CA SER A 88 -7.71 -8.42 5.17
C SER A 88 -6.50 -9.32 4.95
N GLU A 89 -6.73 -10.45 4.28
CA GLU A 89 -5.67 -11.39 3.91
C GLU A 89 -4.82 -10.81 2.77
N ILE A 90 -3.74 -10.09 3.12
CA ILE A 90 -2.70 -9.64 2.20
C ILE A 90 -1.53 -10.63 2.30
N ASN A 91 -1.69 -11.78 1.64
CA ASN A 91 -0.73 -12.86 1.67
C ASN A 91 0.61 -12.43 1.05
N GLY A 92 1.72 -12.91 1.63
CA GLY A 92 3.07 -12.58 1.16
C GLY A 92 3.67 -11.30 1.76
N LEU A 93 3.00 -10.63 2.69
CA LEU A 93 3.58 -9.62 3.59
C LEU A 93 3.68 -10.15 5.02
N SER A 94 4.70 -9.71 5.75
CA SER A 94 4.77 -9.88 7.21
C SER A 94 3.83 -8.90 7.92
N HIS A 95 3.51 -9.15 9.20
CA HIS A 95 2.68 -8.23 9.99
C HIS A 95 3.27 -6.80 10.04
N ARG A 96 4.60 -6.67 10.15
CA ARG A 96 5.29 -5.37 10.09
C ARG A 96 5.04 -4.69 8.74
N GLU A 97 5.18 -5.42 7.63
CA GLU A 97 4.95 -4.88 6.28
C GLU A 97 3.48 -4.49 6.06
N ILE A 98 2.52 -5.27 6.56
CA ILE A 98 1.09 -4.94 6.50
C ILE A 98 0.82 -3.62 7.24
N VAL A 99 1.35 -3.48 8.46
CA VAL A 99 1.21 -2.25 9.24
C VAL A 99 1.82 -1.06 8.51
N MET A 100 3.03 -1.20 7.95
CA MET A 100 3.66 -0.14 7.17
C MET A 100 2.82 0.24 5.95
N SER A 101 2.31 -0.74 5.20
CA SER A 101 1.45 -0.50 4.04
C SER A 101 0.15 0.21 4.43
N ALA A 102 -0.46 -0.16 5.54
CA ALA A 102 -1.67 0.47 6.07
C ALA A 102 -1.45 1.96 6.37
N TYR A 103 -0.35 2.31 7.06
CA TYR A 103 -0.01 3.70 7.35
C TYR A 103 0.31 4.53 6.11
N ILE A 104 0.94 3.92 5.11
CA ILE A 104 1.26 4.59 3.85
C ILE A 104 -0.02 4.87 3.06
N ALA A 105 -0.92 3.88 2.94
CA ALA A 105 -2.18 4.02 2.23
C ALA A 105 -3.13 5.02 2.93
N ALA A 106 -3.21 4.97 4.27
CA ALA A 106 -4.02 5.88 5.08
C ALA A 106 -3.34 7.25 5.26
N TYR A 107 -2.96 7.92 4.16
CA TYR A 107 -2.02 9.04 4.20
C TYR A 107 -2.53 10.33 4.90
N ARG A 108 -3.85 10.49 5.07
CA ARG A 108 -4.45 11.62 5.83
C ARG A 108 -4.79 11.23 7.26
N TYR A 109 -4.44 10.01 7.67
CA TYR A 109 -4.66 9.53 9.01
C TYR A 109 -3.72 10.26 9.98
N ASN A 110 -4.27 11.24 10.71
CA ASN A 110 -3.53 12.15 11.57
C ASN A 110 -3.66 11.85 13.07
N HIS A 111 -4.34 10.77 13.48
CA HIS A 111 -4.29 10.43 14.89
C HIS A 111 -2.87 9.98 15.23
N HIS A 112 -2.22 10.69 16.15
CA HIS A 112 -0.91 10.30 16.69
C HIS A 112 -0.96 8.93 17.40
N SER A 113 -2.16 8.47 17.80
CA SER A 113 -2.43 7.32 18.66
C SER A 113 -2.14 5.92 18.08
N PRO A 114 -2.50 5.53 16.84
CA PRO A 114 -2.32 4.16 16.41
C PRO A 114 -0.86 3.83 16.08
N LEU A 115 -0.02 4.83 15.73
CA LEU A 115 1.42 4.59 15.63
C LEU A 115 1.99 4.10 16.98
N LEU A 116 1.39 4.49 18.12
CA LEU A 116 1.72 3.91 19.43
C LEU A 116 1.24 2.46 19.58
N ARG A 117 0.06 2.12 19.03
CA ARG A 117 -0.51 0.77 19.12
C ARG A 117 0.38 -0.27 18.43
N TYR A 118 0.93 0.05 17.27
CA TYR A 118 1.79 -0.86 16.52
C TYR A 118 3.29 -0.57 16.65
N LYS A 119 3.67 0.34 17.56
CA LYS A 119 5.08 0.65 17.86
C LYS A 119 5.93 -0.58 18.15
N PRO A 120 5.45 -1.63 18.86
CA PRO A 120 6.26 -2.84 19.08
C PRO A 120 6.64 -3.60 17.80
N LEU A 121 5.92 -3.39 16.69
CA LEU A 121 6.19 -4.01 15.40
C LEU A 121 7.08 -3.15 14.49
N LEU A 122 7.27 -1.87 14.82
CA LEU A 122 7.94 -0.88 13.99
C LEU A 122 9.21 -0.38 14.67
N ASP A 123 10.29 -0.20 13.90
CA ASP A 123 11.46 0.54 14.35
C ASP A 123 11.38 2.03 13.95
N GLU A 124 12.34 2.83 14.43
CA GLU A 124 12.37 4.26 14.12
C GLU A 124 12.59 4.56 12.64
N ASP A 125 13.31 3.68 11.93
CA ASP A 125 13.55 3.82 10.50
C ASP A 125 12.26 3.53 9.72
N ASP A 126 11.42 2.58 10.16
CA ASP A 126 10.10 2.35 9.56
C ASP A 126 9.22 3.58 9.60
N VAL A 127 9.19 4.29 10.73
CA VAL A 127 8.37 5.50 10.87
C VAL A 127 8.80 6.55 9.85
N ARG A 128 10.12 6.71 9.63
CA ARG A 128 10.66 7.62 8.61
C ARG A 128 10.28 7.15 7.20
N VAL A 129 10.48 5.88 6.90
CA VAL A 129 10.13 5.28 5.60
C VAL A 129 8.63 5.44 5.29
N ILE A 130 7.76 5.17 6.27
CA ILE A 130 6.32 5.37 6.17
C ILE A 130 6.03 6.83 5.80
N GLN A 131 6.58 7.79 6.54
CA GLN A 131 6.31 9.21 6.31
C GLN A 131 6.77 9.67 4.92
N GLU A 132 7.96 9.26 4.50
CA GLU A 132 8.51 9.58 3.18
C GLU A 132 7.62 9.01 2.06
N ILE A 133 7.34 7.70 2.07
CA ILE A 133 6.56 7.06 1.01
C ILE A 133 5.12 7.60 1.00
N ARG A 134 4.53 7.84 2.16
CA ARG A 134 3.17 8.40 2.30
C ARG A 134 3.01 9.73 1.58
N VAL A 135 4.01 10.62 1.68
CA VAL A 135 4.00 11.90 0.98
C VAL A 135 4.06 11.68 -0.53
N LEU A 136 4.92 10.76 -1.00
CA LEU A 136 5.06 10.46 -2.42
C LEU A 136 3.80 9.82 -3.02
N LEU A 137 3.15 8.90 -2.30
CA LEU A 137 1.87 8.32 -2.69
C LEU A 137 0.81 9.41 -2.83
N ARG A 138 0.74 10.35 -1.87
CA ARG A 138 -0.20 11.48 -1.96
C ARG A 138 0.06 12.34 -3.20
N ILE A 139 1.32 12.60 -3.54
CA ILE A 139 1.67 13.35 -4.76
C ILE A 139 1.22 12.56 -6.00
N ALA A 140 1.54 11.26 -6.08
CA ALA A 140 1.15 10.40 -7.20
C ALA A 140 -0.37 10.39 -7.42
N ARG A 141 -1.14 10.27 -6.33
CA ARG A 141 -2.61 10.33 -6.38
C ARG A 141 -3.14 11.69 -6.85
N CYS A 142 -2.50 12.79 -6.44
CA CYS A 142 -2.86 14.12 -6.94
C CYS A 142 -2.55 14.29 -8.43
N LEU A 143 -1.47 13.69 -8.93
CA LEU A 143 -1.09 13.74 -10.34
C LEU A 143 -2.04 12.92 -11.22
N ASP A 144 -2.50 11.77 -10.74
CA ASP A 144 -3.47 10.92 -11.45
C ASP A 144 -4.92 11.17 -11.02
N ARG A 145 -5.24 12.40 -10.56
CA ARG A 145 -6.58 12.73 -10.05
C ARG A 145 -7.68 12.58 -11.11
N SER A 146 -7.34 12.79 -12.39
CA SER A 146 -8.25 12.59 -13.51
C SER A 146 -8.48 11.11 -13.86
N MET A 147 -7.73 10.19 -13.24
CA MET A 147 -7.72 8.75 -13.55
C MET A 147 -7.53 8.45 -15.03
N SER A 148 -6.85 9.37 -15.75
CA SER A 148 -6.70 9.28 -17.19
C SER A 148 -5.50 8.42 -17.61
N GLY A 149 -4.64 8.03 -16.67
CA GLY A 149 -3.46 7.19 -16.95
C GLY A 149 -2.42 7.86 -17.85
N LEU A 150 -2.45 9.20 -17.95
CA LEU A 150 -1.58 9.99 -18.84
C LEU A 150 -0.21 10.31 -18.23
N VAL A 151 0.01 9.92 -16.97
CA VAL A 151 1.20 10.27 -16.15
C VAL A 151 2.11 9.06 -15.97
#